data_AF-A0A7K4C8X4-F1
#
_entry.id   AF-A0A7K4C8X4-F1
#
_cell.length_a   1.000
_cell.length_b   1.000
_cell.length_c   1.000
_cell.angle_alpha   90.00
_cell.angle_beta   90.00
_cell.angle_gamma   90.00
#
_symmetry.space_group_name_H-M   'P 1'
#
loop_
_entity.id
_entity.type
_entity.pdbx_description
1 polymer ?
#
loop_
_entity_poly.entity_id
_entity_poly.type
_entity_poly.pdbx_seq_one_letter_code
_entity_poly.pdbx_strand_id
1 'polypeptide(L)'
;MHVRTRVSLVLFIAVLCALPASGVSAPVAGAVPAAADTSGTPPQDAAAYISEGKSAVAGQNWTEALIITTKGLAWYPDDPELLCVQGYAYLKIGQYQRSVDQVSRAIPLDPRAVRYANRGYGYLALGNYTAALADAESGIAQDAEYSTSYGVKALALQGMGKNQQALDAIDTALGKAPDSAHYWHVKGRILASMGDCSGATSALEKSLAIDPGYSLPYPSFGSAGRALEQLRTECPPVSASPSATTPKASAGAVALPGLCLAAALLPGLRR
;
A
#
# COMPACT_ATOMS: atom_id res chain seq x y z
N MET A 1 -56.60 -19.51 -48.63
CA MET A 1 -55.65 -19.78 -49.72
C MET A 1 -54.90 -18.49 -50.03
N HIS A 2 -53.57 -18.47 -49.86
CA HIS A 2 -52.56 -17.67 -50.60
C HIS A 2 -52.69 -16.12 -50.54
N VAL A 3 -51.65 -15.29 -50.42
CA VAL A 3 -50.20 -15.43 -50.51
C VAL A 3 -49.57 -14.15 -49.91
N ARG A 4 -48.33 -14.31 -49.45
CA ARG A 4 -47.34 -13.35 -48.91
C ARG A 4 -47.18 -12.05 -49.73
N THR A 5 -46.89 -10.94 -49.04
CA THR A 5 -45.82 -9.99 -49.45
C THR A 5 -45.23 -9.21 -48.26
N ARG A 6 -43.90 -9.08 -48.27
CA ARG A 6 -43.01 -8.48 -47.27
C ARG A 6 -43.02 -6.94 -47.35
N VAL A 7 -42.84 -6.24 -46.21
CA VAL A 7 -42.10 -4.97 -46.16
C VAL A 7 -41.35 -4.87 -44.83
N SER A 8 -40.06 -4.52 -44.94
CA SER A 8 -39.08 -4.31 -43.88
C SER A 8 -39.50 -3.26 -42.85
N LEU A 9 -39.24 -3.51 -41.56
CA LEU A 9 -39.05 -2.45 -40.58
C LEU A 9 -37.81 -2.73 -39.75
N VAL A 10 -36.79 -1.91 -40.01
CA VAL A 10 -35.60 -1.75 -39.19
C VAL A 10 -36.04 -1.23 -37.83
N LEU A 11 -35.82 -2.00 -36.76
CA LEU A 11 -35.95 -1.49 -35.40
C LEU A 11 -34.64 -1.76 -34.65
N PHE A 12 -33.86 -0.70 -34.53
CA PHE A 12 -32.79 -0.54 -33.54
C PHE A 12 -33.36 -0.88 -32.15
N ILE A 13 -32.93 -1.99 -31.57
CA ILE A 13 -33.05 -2.21 -30.13
C ILE A 13 -31.62 -2.24 -29.59
N ALA A 14 -31.21 -1.07 -29.10
CA ALA A 14 -30.05 -0.93 -28.24
C ALA A 14 -30.29 -1.80 -27.00
N VAL A 15 -29.51 -2.87 -26.87
CA VAL A 15 -29.37 -3.61 -25.62
C VAL A 15 -28.67 -2.67 -24.64
N LEU A 16 -29.46 -1.98 -23.82
CA LEU A 16 -28.95 -1.32 -22.62
C LEU A 16 -28.46 -2.43 -21.69
N CYS A 17 -27.16 -2.74 -21.77
CA CYS A 17 -26.45 -3.42 -20.71
C CYS A 17 -26.47 -2.53 -19.47
N ALA A 18 -27.47 -2.73 -18.62
CA ALA A 18 -27.39 -2.34 -17.21
C ALA A 18 -26.38 -3.26 -16.54
N LEU A 19 -25.11 -2.86 -16.55
CA LEU A 19 -24.11 -3.41 -15.64
C LEU A 19 -24.46 -2.94 -14.22
N PRO A 20 -24.51 -3.83 -13.22
CA PRO A 20 -24.62 -3.41 -11.85
C PRO A 20 -23.33 -2.67 -11.48
N ALA A 21 -23.48 -1.44 -10.98
CA ALA A 21 -22.42 -0.75 -10.27
C ALA A 21 -21.86 -1.69 -9.20
N SER A 22 -20.63 -2.15 -9.40
CA SER A 22 -19.90 -2.99 -8.46
C SER A 22 -19.81 -2.25 -7.13
N GLY A 23 -20.30 -2.93 -6.09
CA GLY A 23 -20.53 -2.41 -4.75
C GLY A 23 -19.37 -1.62 -4.17
N VAL A 24 -19.62 -0.33 -3.96
CA VAL A 24 -19.05 0.37 -2.81
C VAL A 24 -19.78 -0.21 -1.59
N SER A 25 -19.10 -1.10 -0.88
CA SER A 25 -19.57 -1.61 0.42
C SER A 25 -19.85 -0.41 1.33
N ALA A 26 -21.12 -0.24 1.70
CA ALA A 26 -21.57 0.71 2.71
C ALA A 26 -20.86 0.41 4.04
N PRO A 27 -20.64 1.41 4.92
CA PRO A 27 -20.10 1.14 6.24
C PRO A 27 -21.08 0.21 6.96
N VAL A 28 -20.62 -0.99 7.30
CA VAL A 28 -21.41 -1.95 8.07
C VAL A 28 -21.56 -1.36 9.47
N ALA A 29 -22.66 -0.65 9.69
CA ALA A 29 -23.13 -0.24 11.00
C ALA A 29 -23.65 -1.46 11.77
N GLY A 30 -22.80 -2.47 11.95
CA GLY A 30 -23.02 -3.51 12.94
C GLY A 30 -22.75 -2.90 14.31
N ALA A 31 -23.80 -2.66 15.09
CA ALA A 31 -23.64 -2.28 16.48
C ALA A 31 -22.83 -3.37 17.18
N VAL A 32 -21.60 -3.03 17.58
CA VAL A 32 -20.82 -3.86 18.51
C VAL A 32 -21.66 -3.96 19.79
N PRO A 33 -21.97 -5.17 20.28
CA PRO A 33 -22.91 -5.34 21.38
C PRO A 33 -22.44 -4.58 22.63
N ALA A 34 -23.39 -4.03 23.39
CA ALA A 34 -23.12 -3.40 24.67
C ALA A 34 -22.53 -4.41 25.68
N ALA A 35 -21.79 -3.90 26.67
CA ALA A 35 -21.11 -4.71 27.68
C ALA A 35 -22.08 -5.70 28.36
N ALA A 36 -21.65 -6.96 28.46
CA ALA A 36 -22.40 -8.03 29.11
C ALA A 36 -22.37 -7.89 30.64
N ASP A 37 -23.34 -8.51 31.33
CA ASP A 37 -23.32 -8.66 32.78
C ASP A 37 -22.11 -9.51 33.20
N THR A 38 -21.21 -8.92 33.98
CA THR A 38 -19.93 -9.51 34.40
C THR A 38 -19.92 -9.89 35.88
N SER A 39 -21.10 -10.05 36.50
CA SER A 39 -21.21 -10.45 37.92
C SER A 39 -20.88 -11.93 38.20
N GLY A 40 -20.57 -12.72 37.17
CA GLY A 40 -20.32 -14.17 37.25
C GLY A 40 -18.85 -14.58 37.12
N THR A 41 -18.61 -15.83 36.75
CA THR A 41 -17.26 -16.32 36.38
C THR A 41 -17.05 -16.11 34.88
N PRO A 42 -15.88 -15.61 34.43
CA PRO A 42 -15.57 -15.52 33.02
C PRO A 42 -15.67 -16.90 32.33
N PRO A 43 -16.31 -17.00 31.16
CA PRO A 43 -16.46 -18.29 30.47
C PRO A 43 -15.14 -18.82 29.90
N GLN A 44 -14.15 -17.94 29.70
CA GLN A 44 -12.79 -18.30 29.31
C GLN A 44 -11.79 -17.24 29.81
N ASP A 45 -10.50 -17.57 29.78
CA ASP A 45 -9.43 -16.65 30.16
C ASP A 45 -9.18 -15.57 29.09
N ALA A 46 -8.41 -14.55 29.45
CA ALA A 46 -8.05 -13.47 28.53
C ALA A 46 -7.27 -14.01 27.32
N ALA A 47 -6.38 -14.99 27.54
CA ALA A 47 -5.54 -15.58 26.49
C ALA A 47 -6.35 -16.25 25.37
N ALA A 48 -7.45 -16.93 25.71
CA ALA A 48 -8.39 -17.52 24.76
C ALA A 48 -9.04 -16.44 23.88
N TYR A 49 -9.59 -15.38 24.49
CA TYR A 49 -10.16 -14.25 23.74
C TYR A 49 -9.13 -13.57 22.84
N ILE A 50 -7.90 -13.39 23.31
CA ILE A 50 -6.80 -12.81 22.52
C ILE A 50 -6.50 -13.69 21.30
N SER A 51 -6.37 -15.01 21.51
CA SER A 51 -6.08 -15.96 20.44
C SER A 51 -7.16 -15.97 19.37
N GLU A 52 -8.43 -16.06 19.77
CA GLU A 52 -9.58 -16.01 18.87
C GLU A 52 -9.66 -14.67 18.12
N GLY A 53 -9.47 -13.56 18.83
CA GLY A 53 -9.50 -12.22 18.23
C GLY A 53 -8.38 -12.02 17.21
N LYS A 54 -7.18 -12.51 17.49
CA LYS A 54 -6.04 -12.49 16.55
C LYS A 54 -6.28 -13.41 15.36
N SER A 55 -6.90 -14.57 15.57
CA SER A 55 -7.29 -15.49 14.49
C SER A 55 -8.30 -14.83 13.54
N ALA A 56 -9.33 -14.18 14.08
CA ALA A 56 -10.30 -13.42 13.30
C ALA A 56 -9.64 -12.27 12.52
N VAL A 57 -8.68 -11.55 13.13
CA VAL A 57 -7.87 -10.53 12.46
C VAL A 57 -7.04 -11.12 11.31
N ALA A 58 -6.41 -12.29 11.50
CA ALA A 58 -5.64 -12.96 10.47
C ALA A 58 -6.52 -13.40 9.28
N GLY A 59 -7.77 -13.80 9.56
CA GLY A 59 -8.79 -14.09 8.57
C GLY A 59 -9.46 -12.84 7.96
N GLN A 60 -9.08 -11.63 8.38
CA GLN A 60 -9.71 -10.36 7.99
C GLN A 60 -11.20 -10.24 8.39
N ASN A 61 -11.65 -11.06 9.35
CA ASN A 61 -13.00 -11.01 9.91
C ASN A 61 -13.10 -9.92 10.98
N TRP A 62 -13.03 -8.65 10.56
CA TRP A 62 -12.94 -7.50 11.48
C TRP A 62 -14.11 -7.40 12.46
N THR A 63 -15.33 -7.67 12.00
CA THR A 63 -16.54 -7.65 12.84
C THR A 63 -16.49 -8.74 13.90
N GLU A 64 -16.02 -9.93 13.55
CA GLU A 64 -15.87 -11.05 14.48
C GLU A 64 -14.79 -10.73 15.54
N ALA A 65 -13.65 -10.18 15.12
CA ALA A 65 -12.60 -9.72 16.03
C ALA A 65 -13.13 -8.68 17.03
N LEU A 66 -13.98 -7.74 16.59
CA LEU A 66 -14.63 -6.77 17.48
C LEU A 66 -15.60 -7.43 18.46
N ILE A 67 -16.39 -8.42 18.03
CA ILE A 67 -17.29 -9.15 18.92
C ILE A 67 -16.50 -9.90 19.99
N ILE A 68 -15.47 -10.65 19.60
CA ILE A 68 -14.63 -11.43 20.51
C ILE A 68 -13.95 -10.52 21.53
N THR A 69 -13.28 -9.46 21.07
CA THR A 69 -12.57 -8.54 21.95
C THR A 69 -13.51 -7.75 22.85
N THR A 70 -14.72 -7.40 22.40
CA THR A 70 -15.73 -6.75 23.27
C THR A 70 -16.18 -7.67 24.39
N LYS A 71 -16.40 -8.96 24.11
CA LYS A 71 -16.71 -9.96 25.14
C LYS A 71 -15.54 -10.11 26.12
N GLY A 72 -14.31 -10.21 25.61
CA GLY A 72 -13.11 -10.30 26.44
C GLY A 72 -12.93 -9.08 27.35
N LEU A 73 -13.06 -7.87 26.81
CA LEU A 73 -12.91 -6.61 27.56
C LEU A 73 -14.04 -6.35 28.57
N ALA A 74 -15.19 -7.01 28.45
CA ALA A 74 -16.20 -6.96 29.50
C ALA A 74 -15.67 -7.61 30.80
N TRP A 75 -14.91 -8.70 30.68
CA TRP A 75 -14.33 -9.43 31.81
C TRP A 75 -12.94 -8.91 32.21
N TYR A 76 -12.16 -8.49 31.21
CA TYR A 76 -10.76 -8.07 31.36
C TYR A 76 -10.58 -6.67 30.78
N PRO A 77 -11.15 -5.62 31.40
CA PRO A 77 -11.26 -4.29 30.81
C PRO A 77 -9.92 -3.63 30.50
N ASP A 78 -8.88 -3.97 31.26
CA ASP A 78 -7.53 -3.40 31.16
C ASP A 78 -6.51 -4.44 30.65
N ASP A 79 -6.94 -5.40 29.82
CA ASP A 79 -6.00 -6.27 29.11
C ASP A 79 -5.42 -5.54 27.88
N PRO A 80 -4.11 -5.24 27.85
CA PRO A 80 -3.51 -4.43 26.79
C PRO A 80 -3.50 -5.11 25.41
N GLU A 81 -3.54 -6.44 25.35
CA GLU A 81 -3.58 -7.17 24.09
C GLU A 81 -4.99 -7.14 23.50
N LEU A 82 -6.04 -7.37 24.30
CA LEU A 82 -7.43 -7.25 23.85
C LEU A 82 -7.74 -5.84 23.36
N LEU A 83 -7.30 -4.81 24.09
CA LEU A 83 -7.43 -3.41 23.68
C LEU A 83 -6.73 -3.15 22.34
N CYS A 84 -5.52 -3.69 22.16
CA CYS A 84 -4.76 -3.50 20.93
C CYS A 84 -5.40 -4.23 19.73
N VAL A 85 -5.87 -5.46 19.91
CA VAL A 85 -6.58 -6.23 18.87
C VAL A 85 -7.88 -5.52 18.47
N GLN A 86 -8.66 -5.04 19.45
CA GLN A 86 -9.88 -4.29 19.18
C GLN A 86 -9.58 -2.97 18.45
N GLY A 87 -8.56 -2.24 18.91
CA GLY A 87 -8.09 -1.01 18.27
C GLY A 87 -7.65 -1.23 16.83
N TYR A 88 -6.94 -2.32 16.54
CA TYR A 88 -6.55 -2.69 15.18
C TYR A 88 -7.77 -3.04 14.31
N ALA A 89 -8.75 -3.78 14.84
CA ALA A 89 -9.98 -4.08 14.11
C ALA A 89 -10.78 -2.80 13.79
N TYR A 90 -10.90 -1.85 14.74
CA TYR A 90 -11.50 -0.54 14.49
C TYR A 90 -10.79 0.26 13.40
N LEU A 91 -9.45 0.23 13.37
CA LEU A 91 -8.66 0.88 12.32
C LEU A 91 -9.06 0.35 10.93
N LYS A 92 -9.22 -0.98 10.81
CA LYS A 92 -9.53 -1.65 9.54
C LYS A 92 -10.93 -1.39 9.01
N ILE A 93 -11.89 -1.11 9.89
CA ILE A 93 -13.26 -0.76 9.49
C ILE A 93 -13.51 0.75 9.42
N GLY A 94 -12.46 1.58 9.48
CA GLY A 94 -12.58 3.03 9.34
C GLY A 94 -13.01 3.78 10.60
N GLN A 95 -13.11 3.11 11.76
CA GLN A 95 -13.47 3.74 13.04
C GLN A 95 -12.22 4.25 13.75
N TYR A 96 -11.55 5.23 13.13
CA TYR A 96 -10.21 5.68 13.53
C TYR A 96 -10.14 6.25 14.95
N GLN A 97 -11.14 7.03 15.37
CA GLN A 97 -11.16 7.57 16.73
C GLN A 97 -11.25 6.44 17.78
N ARG A 98 -12.13 5.46 17.57
CA ARG A 98 -12.24 4.31 18.49
C ARG A 98 -10.96 3.47 18.51
N SER A 99 -10.27 3.36 17.37
CA SER A 99 -8.94 2.75 17.32
C SER A 99 -7.96 3.48 18.24
N VAL A 100 -7.86 4.80 18.09
CA VAL A 100 -7.00 5.65 18.93
C VAL A 100 -7.36 5.52 20.41
N ASP A 101 -8.64 5.50 20.75
CA ASP A 101 -9.11 5.42 22.14
C ASP A 101 -8.68 4.10 22.80
N GLN A 102 -8.91 2.96 22.15
CA GLN A 102 -8.54 1.65 22.72
C GLN A 102 -7.03 1.50 22.85
N VAL A 103 -6.27 1.88 21.82
CA VAL A 103 -4.81 1.77 21.88
C VAL A 103 -4.20 2.75 22.89
N SER A 104 -4.83 3.91 23.10
CA SER A 104 -4.42 4.86 24.16
C SER A 104 -4.61 4.30 25.56
N ARG A 105 -5.61 3.45 25.77
CA ARG A 105 -5.77 2.70 27.04
C ARG A 105 -4.71 1.60 27.18
N ALA A 106 -4.32 0.95 26.09
CA ALA A 106 -3.35 -0.15 26.10
C ALA A 106 -1.91 0.29 26.38
N ILE A 107 -1.47 1.45 25.84
CA ILE A 107 -0.09 1.93 25.93
C ILE A 107 0.44 2.08 27.38
N PRO A 108 -0.27 2.70 28.34
CA PRO A 108 0.25 2.82 29.70
C PRO A 108 0.33 1.49 30.46
N LEU A 109 -0.41 0.47 30.02
CA LEU A 109 -0.43 -0.86 30.64
C LEU A 109 0.75 -1.73 30.16
N ASP A 110 1.08 -1.63 28.88
CA ASP A 110 2.25 -2.28 28.29
C ASP A 110 2.74 -1.43 27.11
N PRO A 111 3.83 -0.65 27.26
CA PRO A 111 4.35 0.18 26.18
C PRO A 111 5.19 -0.66 25.21
N ARG A 112 4.74 -0.80 23.96
CA ARG A 112 5.46 -1.52 22.90
C ARG A 112 5.37 -0.78 21.58
N ALA A 113 6.42 -0.90 20.74
CA ALA A 113 6.51 -0.22 19.45
C ALA A 113 5.28 -0.44 18.56
N VAL A 114 4.75 -1.68 18.52
CA VAL A 114 3.51 -2.02 17.79
C VAL A 114 2.29 -1.23 18.25
N ARG A 115 2.14 -0.92 19.54
CA ARG A 115 0.99 -0.17 20.05
C ARG A 115 1.08 1.29 19.65
N TYR A 116 2.26 1.90 19.77
CA TYR A 116 2.50 3.24 19.26
C TYR A 116 2.27 3.33 17.74
N ALA A 117 2.73 2.34 16.97
CA ALA A 117 2.48 2.32 15.53
C ALA A 117 0.99 2.21 15.19
N ASN A 118 0.24 1.34 15.87
CA ASN A 118 -1.20 1.19 15.67
C ASN A 118 -1.96 2.50 15.96
N ARG A 119 -1.65 3.18 17.06
CA ARG A 119 -2.26 4.48 17.36
C ARG A 119 -1.82 5.57 16.39
N GLY A 120 -0.54 5.59 16.04
CA GLY A 120 0.02 6.50 15.03
C GLY A 120 -0.69 6.39 13.69
N TYR A 121 -1.01 5.18 13.25
CA TYR A 121 -1.85 4.96 12.06
C TYR A 121 -3.27 5.48 12.21
N GLY A 122 -3.89 5.34 13.39
CA GLY A 122 -5.17 5.97 13.71
C GLY A 122 -5.09 7.50 13.58
N TYR A 123 -4.04 8.12 14.10
CA TYR A 123 -3.80 9.56 13.97
C TYR A 123 -3.57 10.00 12.53
N LEU A 124 -2.82 9.23 11.73
CA LEU A 124 -2.66 9.51 10.29
C LEU A 124 -3.99 9.51 9.55
N ALA A 125 -4.87 8.55 9.84
CA ALA A 125 -6.19 8.46 9.24
C ALA A 125 -7.10 9.63 9.65
N LEU A 126 -6.90 10.18 10.84
CA LEU A 126 -7.58 11.39 11.35
C LEU A 126 -6.92 12.70 10.87
N GLY A 127 -5.81 12.64 10.12
CA GLY A 127 -5.05 13.81 9.69
C GLY A 127 -4.23 14.49 10.80
N ASN A 128 -4.09 13.87 11.97
CA ASN A 128 -3.28 14.39 13.07
C ASN A 128 -1.81 13.97 12.92
N TYR A 129 -1.11 14.60 11.97
CA TYR A 129 0.27 14.24 11.64
C TYR A 129 1.25 14.49 12.80
N THR A 130 1.02 15.51 13.63
CA THR A 130 1.87 15.80 14.79
C THR A 130 1.82 14.69 15.82
N ALA A 131 0.62 14.20 16.17
CA ALA A 131 0.47 13.08 17.11
C ALA A 131 1.01 11.77 16.52
N ALA A 132 0.79 11.53 15.22
CA ALA A 132 1.36 10.38 14.54
C ALA A 132 2.90 10.37 14.56
N LEU A 133 3.53 11.52 14.37
CA LEU A 133 4.99 11.66 14.45
C LEU A 133 5.51 11.37 15.87
N ALA A 134 4.86 11.91 16.90
CA ALA A 134 5.22 11.66 18.29
C ALA A 134 5.11 10.16 18.67
N ASP A 135 4.06 9.49 18.20
CA ASP A 135 3.89 8.04 18.37
C ASP A 135 4.95 7.26 17.59
N ALA A 136 5.31 7.68 16.38
CA ALA A 136 6.37 7.05 15.61
C ALA A 136 7.73 7.13 16.35
N GLU A 137 8.06 8.29 16.90
CA GLU A 137 9.28 8.51 17.69
C GLU A 137 9.28 7.68 18.98
N SER A 138 8.14 7.64 19.67
CA SER A 138 7.98 6.80 20.86
C SER A 138 8.14 5.31 20.51
N GLY A 139 7.58 4.86 19.39
CA GLY A 139 7.72 3.48 18.91
C GLY A 139 9.16 3.12 18.55
N ILE A 140 9.89 4.01 17.87
CA ILE A 140 11.31 3.84 17.56
C ILE A 140 12.15 3.75 18.85
N ALA A 141 11.81 4.54 19.87
CA ALA A 141 12.49 4.49 21.16
C ALA A 141 12.23 3.17 21.92
N GLN A 142 11.07 2.53 21.70
CA GLN A 142 10.77 1.21 22.26
C GLN A 142 11.48 0.08 21.51
N ASP A 143 11.51 0.15 20.17
CA ASP A 143 12.16 -0.85 19.33
C ASP A 143 12.62 -0.21 18.01
N ALA A 144 13.93 0.02 17.89
CA ALA A 144 14.53 0.59 16.70
C ALA A 144 14.56 -0.38 15.50
N GLU A 145 14.30 -1.67 15.70
CA GLU A 145 14.18 -2.66 14.62
C GLU A 145 12.75 -2.80 14.10
N TYR A 146 11.77 -2.20 14.78
CA TYR A 146 10.39 -2.23 14.34
C TYR A 146 10.14 -1.28 13.16
N SER A 147 10.27 -1.79 11.94
CA SER A 147 10.14 -1.03 10.69
C SER A 147 8.87 -0.17 10.57
N THR A 148 7.77 -0.63 11.16
CA THR A 148 6.47 0.06 11.06
C THR A 148 6.47 1.43 11.72
N SER A 149 7.24 1.64 12.78
CA SER A 149 7.37 2.98 13.38
C SER A 149 8.02 3.97 12.41
N TYR A 150 8.98 3.53 11.59
CA TYR A 150 9.56 4.37 10.53
C TYR A 150 8.58 4.63 9.38
N GLY A 151 7.72 3.65 9.03
CA GLY A 151 6.64 3.85 8.07
C GLY A 151 5.61 4.90 8.52
N VAL A 152 5.19 4.86 9.80
CA VAL A 152 4.33 5.89 10.40
C VAL A 152 5.03 7.25 10.39
N LYS A 153 6.31 7.31 10.77
CA LYS A 153 7.12 8.54 10.71
C LYS A 153 7.14 9.14 9.32
N ALA A 154 7.40 8.33 8.29
CA ALA A 154 7.45 8.79 6.91
C ALA A 154 6.12 9.39 6.45
N LEU A 155 5.00 8.69 6.72
CA LEU A 155 3.67 9.19 6.38
C LEU A 155 3.30 10.47 7.13
N ALA A 156 3.67 10.58 8.41
CA ALA A 156 3.43 11.77 9.21
C ALA A 156 4.22 12.97 8.67
N LEU A 157 5.51 12.78 8.40
CA LEU A 157 6.38 13.82 7.83
C LEU A 157 5.92 14.25 6.44
N GLN A 158 5.47 13.31 5.61
CA GLN A 158 4.88 13.62 4.32
C GLN A 158 3.61 14.46 4.47
N GLY A 159 2.71 14.11 5.39
CA GLY A 159 1.49 14.89 5.68
C GLY A 159 1.80 16.32 6.17
N MET A 160 2.99 16.52 6.76
CA MET A 160 3.51 17.83 7.16
C MET A 160 4.31 18.56 6.06
N GLY A 161 4.42 17.98 4.85
CA GLY A 161 5.21 18.54 3.74
C GLY A 161 6.74 18.42 3.90
N LYS A 162 7.23 17.66 4.89
CA LYS A 162 8.66 17.46 5.15
C LYS A 162 9.20 16.30 4.30
N ASN A 163 9.09 16.41 2.99
CA ASN A 163 9.26 15.29 2.05
C ASN A 163 10.66 14.64 2.10
N GLN A 164 11.74 15.42 2.26
CA GLN A 164 13.09 14.86 2.38
C GLN A 164 13.23 13.97 3.63
N GLN A 165 12.76 14.45 4.78
CA GLN A 165 12.80 13.67 6.03
C GLN A 165 11.88 12.44 5.96
N ALA A 166 10.77 12.55 5.23
CA ALA A 166 9.89 11.43 4.96
C ALA A 166 10.58 10.36 4.10
N LEU A 167 11.37 10.77 3.10
CA LEU A 167 12.14 9.87 2.25
C LEU A 167 13.20 9.11 3.07
N ASP A 168 13.93 9.80 3.94
CA ASP A 168 14.94 9.17 4.80
C ASP A 168 14.28 8.13 5.75
N ALA A 169 13.11 8.47 6.31
CA ALA A 169 12.36 7.57 7.18
C ALA A 169 11.84 6.34 6.43
N ILE A 170 11.29 6.50 5.22
CA ILE A 170 10.78 5.35 4.45
C ILE A 170 11.90 4.45 3.94
N ASP A 171 13.06 5.02 3.61
CA ASP A 171 14.26 4.26 3.23
C ASP A 171 14.79 3.45 4.41
N THR A 172 14.73 3.98 5.63
CA THR A 172 15.02 3.22 6.84
C THR A 172 14.04 2.06 7.03
N ALA A 173 12.73 2.29 6.81
CA ALA A 173 11.71 1.25 6.90
C ALA A 173 11.96 0.12 5.87
N LEU A 174 12.30 0.49 4.62
CA LEU A 174 12.64 -0.45 3.55
C LEU A 174 13.95 -1.20 3.81
N GLY A 175 14.93 -0.57 4.44
CA GLY A 175 16.16 -1.26 4.87
C GLY A 175 15.88 -2.41 5.85
N LYS A 176 14.83 -2.28 6.66
CA LYS A 176 14.40 -3.30 7.63
C LYS A 176 13.41 -4.31 7.05
N ALA A 177 12.58 -3.90 6.09
CA ALA A 177 11.61 -4.76 5.41
C ALA A 177 11.54 -4.43 3.91
N PRO A 178 12.47 -4.98 3.11
CA PRO A 178 12.63 -4.62 1.69
C PRO A 178 11.46 -5.07 0.81
N ASP A 179 10.72 -6.10 1.22
CA ASP A 179 9.60 -6.69 0.47
C ASP A 179 8.24 -6.13 0.89
N SER A 180 8.20 -4.95 1.50
CA SER A 180 6.96 -4.29 1.92
C SER A 180 6.33 -3.49 0.78
N ALA A 181 5.26 -4.01 0.18
CA ALA A 181 4.44 -3.26 -0.77
C ALA A 181 3.98 -1.90 -0.19
N HIS A 182 3.62 -1.89 1.10
CA HIS A 182 3.30 -0.67 1.82
C HIS A 182 4.40 0.38 1.73
N TYR A 183 5.64 0.02 2.07
CA TYR A 183 6.71 1.01 2.10
C TYR A 183 7.11 1.49 0.70
N TRP A 184 7.06 0.61 -0.30
CA TRP A 184 7.28 1.00 -1.70
C TRP A 184 6.21 1.97 -2.22
N HIS A 185 4.93 1.75 -1.88
CA HIS A 185 3.87 2.69 -2.22
C HIS A 185 4.09 4.05 -1.54
N VAL A 186 4.40 4.06 -0.24
CA VAL A 186 4.68 5.30 0.51
C VAL A 186 5.86 6.05 -0.11
N LYS A 187 6.96 5.36 -0.43
CA LYS A 187 8.12 5.95 -1.11
C LYS A 187 7.74 6.57 -2.45
N GLY A 188 6.95 5.87 -3.26
CA GLY A 188 6.46 6.39 -4.54
C GLY A 188 5.69 7.70 -4.39
N ARG A 189 4.80 7.79 -3.39
CA ARG A 189 4.06 9.01 -3.08
C ARG A 189 4.96 10.16 -2.61
N ILE A 190 5.97 9.86 -1.78
CA ILE A 190 6.92 10.88 -1.31
C ILE A 190 7.73 11.44 -2.50
N LEU A 191 8.25 10.58 -3.36
CA LEU A 191 9.00 10.99 -4.55
C LEU A 191 8.14 11.80 -5.52
N ALA A 192 6.88 11.39 -5.73
CA ALA A 192 5.93 12.15 -6.55
C ALA A 192 5.71 13.56 -6.00
N SER A 193 5.56 13.71 -4.68
CA SER A 193 5.43 15.02 -4.03
C SER A 193 6.70 15.88 -4.06
N MET A 194 7.83 15.28 -4.43
CA MET A 194 9.11 15.98 -4.68
C MET A 194 9.34 16.27 -6.18
N GLY A 195 8.42 15.84 -7.07
CA GLY A 195 8.57 15.97 -8.51
C GLY A 195 9.49 14.93 -9.16
N ASP A 196 10.00 13.95 -8.40
CA ASP A 196 10.79 12.84 -8.95
C ASP A 196 9.86 11.78 -9.55
N CYS A 197 9.38 12.06 -10.75
CA CYS A 197 8.46 11.18 -11.47
C CYS A 197 9.08 9.81 -11.83
N SER A 198 10.38 9.76 -12.10
CA SER A 198 11.08 8.50 -12.44
C SER A 198 11.21 7.59 -11.22
N GLY A 199 11.69 8.14 -10.10
CA GLY A 199 11.79 7.43 -8.83
C GLY A 199 10.43 7.00 -8.30
N ALA A 200 9.43 7.88 -8.40
CA ALA A 200 8.06 7.58 -8.00
C ALA A 200 7.45 6.41 -8.79
N THR A 201 7.60 6.43 -10.11
CA THR A 201 7.16 5.34 -11.01
C THR A 201 7.80 4.02 -10.60
N SER A 202 9.13 4.02 -10.44
CA SER A 202 9.89 2.81 -10.06
C SER A 202 9.46 2.23 -8.72
N ALA A 203 9.19 3.10 -7.73
CA ALA A 203 8.74 2.66 -6.41
C ALA A 203 7.30 2.11 -6.43
N LEU A 204 6.39 2.75 -7.18
CA LEU A 204 5.02 2.26 -7.33
C LEU A 204 4.95 0.93 -8.08
N GLU A 205 5.78 0.75 -9.12
CA GLU A 205 5.90 -0.52 -9.83
C GLU A 205 6.43 -1.64 -8.94
N LYS A 206 7.40 -1.37 -8.07
CA LYS A 206 7.83 -2.33 -7.04
C LYS A 206 6.72 -2.70 -6.07
N SER A 207 5.93 -1.73 -5.61
CA SER A 207 4.76 -2.02 -4.75
C SER A 207 3.78 -2.97 -5.43
N LEU A 208 3.46 -2.71 -6.71
CA LEU A 208 2.49 -3.50 -7.48
C LEU A 208 3.03 -4.86 -7.90
N ALA A 209 4.36 -5.00 -8.03
CA ALA A 209 4.99 -6.29 -8.27
C ALA A 209 4.88 -7.22 -7.04
N ILE A 210 4.90 -6.66 -5.82
CA ILE A 210 4.73 -7.41 -4.57
C ILE A 210 3.25 -7.72 -4.31
N ASP A 211 2.39 -6.71 -4.42
CA ASP A 211 0.94 -6.85 -4.29
C ASP A 211 0.24 -6.00 -5.36
N PRO A 212 -0.27 -6.64 -6.43
CA PRO A 212 -0.95 -5.94 -7.53
C PRO A 212 -2.20 -5.17 -7.11
N GLY A 213 -2.84 -5.56 -6.00
CA GLY A 213 -4.02 -4.92 -5.44
C GLY A 213 -3.72 -3.92 -4.34
N TYR A 214 -2.44 -3.60 -4.10
CA TYR A 214 -2.05 -2.88 -2.90
C TYR A 214 -2.71 -1.50 -2.81
N SER A 215 -3.47 -1.32 -1.74
CA SER A 215 -4.06 -0.04 -1.35
C SER A 215 -3.59 0.33 0.05
N LEU A 216 -3.29 1.63 0.23
CA LEU A 216 -3.13 2.11 1.60
C LEU A 216 -4.50 1.98 2.30
N PRO A 217 -4.52 1.55 3.57
CA PRO A 217 -5.77 1.30 4.30
C PRO A 217 -6.50 2.58 4.71
N TYR A 218 -6.03 3.76 4.30
CA TYR A 218 -6.63 5.05 4.63
C TYR A 218 -7.18 5.72 3.36
N PRO A 219 -8.45 6.15 3.35
CA PRO A 219 -9.16 6.65 2.16
C PRO A 219 -8.44 7.78 1.43
N SER A 220 -7.71 8.62 2.16
CA SER A 220 -7.00 9.79 1.64
C SER A 220 -5.77 9.47 0.80
N PHE A 221 -5.28 8.23 0.77
CA PHE A 221 -4.05 7.89 0.07
C PHE A 221 -4.21 7.04 -1.19
N GLY A 222 -5.39 6.42 -1.39
CA GLY A 222 -5.69 5.64 -2.60
C GLY A 222 -4.84 4.37 -2.78
N SER A 223 -4.88 3.82 -3.99
CA SER A 223 -4.12 2.62 -4.38
C SER A 223 -2.85 2.96 -5.16
N ALA A 224 -1.86 2.07 -5.10
CA ALA A 224 -0.60 2.25 -5.83
C ALA A 224 -0.83 2.31 -7.35
N GLY A 225 -1.78 1.53 -7.87
CA GLY A 225 -2.14 1.52 -9.30
C GLY A 225 -2.72 2.85 -9.77
N ARG A 226 -3.64 3.45 -8.98
CA ARG A 226 -4.20 4.77 -9.30
C ARG A 226 -3.14 5.87 -9.23
N ALA A 227 -2.27 5.82 -8.23
CA ALA A 227 -1.16 6.77 -8.12
C ALA A 227 -0.22 6.68 -9.33
N LEU A 228 0.08 5.46 -9.80
CA LEU A 228 0.95 5.23 -10.96
C LEU A 228 0.30 5.72 -12.27
N GLU A 229 -0.99 5.47 -12.45
CA GLU A 229 -1.74 5.95 -13.61
C GLU A 229 -1.75 7.49 -13.67
N GLN A 230 -2.07 8.15 -12.54
CA GLN A 230 -2.04 9.60 -12.44
C GLN A 230 -0.65 10.15 -12.77
N LEU A 231 0.41 9.57 -12.19
CA LEU A 231 1.78 10.01 -12.42
C LEU A 231 2.19 9.91 -13.90
N ARG A 232 1.75 8.86 -14.61
CA ARG A 232 2.01 8.70 -16.06
C ARG A 232 1.32 9.77 -16.92
N THR A 233 0.22 10.35 -16.44
CA THR A 233 -0.44 11.48 -17.13
C THR A 233 0.24 12.82 -16.86
N GLU A 234 0.70 13.03 -15.63
CA GLU A 234 1.37 14.28 -15.19
C GLU A 234 2.82 14.36 -15.70
N CYS A 235 3.48 13.21 -15.80
CA CYS A 235 4.85 13.03 -16.24
C CYS A 235 4.90 11.91 -17.28
N PRO A 236 4.55 12.19 -18.55
CA PRO A 236 4.63 11.18 -19.59
C PRO A 236 6.06 10.64 -19.67
N PRO A 237 6.25 9.31 -19.83
CA PRO A 237 7.58 8.76 -20.00
C PRO A 237 8.25 9.50 -21.16
N VAL A 238 9.53 9.84 -20.99
CA VAL A 238 10.34 10.39 -22.09
C VAL A 238 10.19 9.40 -23.23
N SER A 239 9.41 9.77 -24.25
CA SER A 239 9.18 8.89 -25.39
C SER A 239 10.56 8.50 -25.89
N ALA A 240 10.87 7.21 -25.96
CA ALA A 240 11.99 6.75 -26.73
C ALA A 240 11.80 7.37 -28.12
N SER A 241 12.60 8.38 -28.46
CA SER A 241 12.54 9.00 -29.77
C SER A 241 12.57 7.87 -30.80
N PRO A 242 11.74 7.91 -31.85
CA PRO A 242 11.83 6.91 -32.90
C PRO A 242 13.29 6.92 -33.37
N SER A 243 13.93 5.77 -33.21
CA SER A 243 15.32 5.52 -33.57
C SER A 243 15.64 6.25 -34.86
N ALA A 244 16.70 7.08 -34.83
CA ALA A 244 17.28 7.65 -36.02
C ALA A 244 17.40 6.54 -37.07
N THR A 245 16.62 6.65 -38.14
CA THR A 245 16.68 5.81 -39.31
C THR A 245 18.11 5.92 -39.83
N THR A 246 18.91 4.89 -39.60
CA THR A 246 20.20 4.74 -40.27
C THR A 246 19.94 4.78 -41.78
N PRO A 247 20.60 5.66 -42.56
CA PRO A 247 20.49 5.62 -44.00
C PRO A 247 21.01 4.28 -44.50
N LYS A 248 20.18 3.59 -45.27
CA LYS A 248 20.47 2.33 -45.93
C LYS A 248 21.65 2.56 -46.90
N ALA A 249 22.84 2.10 -46.53
CA ALA A 249 23.99 2.08 -47.42
C ALA A 249 23.67 1.19 -48.63
N SER A 250 23.70 1.78 -49.81
CA SER A 250 23.53 1.09 -51.10
C SER A 250 24.73 0.17 -51.36
N ALA A 251 24.50 -1.14 -51.35
CA ALA A 251 25.43 -2.12 -51.85
C ALA A 251 25.45 -2.08 -53.39
N GLY A 252 26.47 -1.44 -53.95
CA GLY A 252 26.87 -1.60 -55.34
C GLY A 252 28.17 -2.40 -55.38
N ALA A 253 28.07 -3.72 -55.54
CA ALA A 253 29.21 -4.59 -55.79
C ALA A 253 29.46 -4.68 -57.31
N VAL A 254 30.65 -4.27 -57.75
CA VAL A 254 31.25 -4.75 -59.01
C VAL A 254 32.65 -5.24 -58.67
N ALA A 255 32.95 -6.44 -59.16
CA ALA A 255 34.07 -7.27 -58.73
C ALA A 255 35.22 -7.30 -59.77
N LEU A 256 36.42 -7.59 -59.24
CA LEU A 256 37.61 -8.26 -59.84
C LEU A 256 38.47 -7.50 -60.88
N PRO A 257 39.71 -7.96 -61.16
CA PRO A 257 40.78 -8.44 -60.27
C PRO A 257 42.18 -7.87 -60.66
N GLY A 258 43.19 -7.98 -59.79
CA GLY A 258 44.57 -7.62 -60.16
C GLY A 258 45.63 -8.12 -59.18
N LEU A 259 46.44 -9.07 -59.66
CA LEU A 259 47.65 -9.67 -59.08
C LEU A 259 48.66 -8.66 -58.48
N CYS A 260 49.37 -9.10 -57.42
CA CYS A 260 50.85 -9.20 -57.30
C CYS A 260 51.24 -9.23 -55.81
N LEU A 261 51.68 -10.37 -55.28
CA LEU A 261 53.08 -10.82 -55.15
C LEU A 261 53.88 -10.17 -54.00
N ALA A 262 54.10 -11.01 -52.96
CA ALA A 262 55.35 -11.27 -52.26
C ALA A 262 56.03 -10.23 -51.32
N ALA A 263 56.50 -10.82 -50.21
CA ALA A 263 57.78 -10.59 -49.52
C ALA A 263 57.81 -9.71 -48.25
N ALA A 264 57.80 -10.43 -47.12
CA ALA A 264 58.91 -10.54 -46.15
C ALA A 264 59.23 -9.40 -45.15
N LEU A 265 59.59 -9.88 -43.94
CA LEU A 265 60.42 -9.29 -42.87
C LEU A 265 59.71 -8.63 -41.65
N LEU A 266 59.62 -9.44 -40.58
CA LEU A 266 59.84 -9.07 -39.17
C LEU A 266 61.30 -8.60 -38.96
N PRO A 267 61.74 -8.15 -37.75
CA PRO A 267 61.07 -7.48 -36.62
C PRO A 267 61.82 -6.20 -36.16
N GLY A 268 61.27 -5.42 -35.22
CA GLY A 268 61.97 -4.26 -34.64
C GLY A 268 61.54 -3.89 -33.22
N LEU A 269 62.19 -4.52 -32.23
CA LEU A 269 62.30 -4.04 -30.84
C LEU A 269 63.14 -2.76 -30.76
N ARG A 270 62.70 -1.77 -29.95
CA ARG A 270 63.47 -0.76 -29.17
C ARG A 270 62.48 0.38 -28.79
N ARG A 271 62.42 0.91 -27.57
CA ARG A 271 63.25 0.87 -26.35
C ARG A 271 62.32 0.97 -25.15
#